data_AF-A0A5N5SKM3-F1
#
_entry.id   AF-A0A5N5SKM3-F1
#
_cell.length_a   1.000
_cell.length_b   1.000
_cell.length_c   1.000
_cell.angle_alpha   90.00
_cell.angle_beta   90.00
_cell.angle_gamma   90.00
#
_symmetry.space_group_name_H-M   'P 1'
#
loop_
_entity.id
_entity.type
_entity.pdbx_description
1 polymer ?
#
loop_
_entity_poly.entity_id
_entity_poly.type
_entity_poly.pdbx_seq_one_letter_code
_entity_poly.pdbx_strand_id
1 'polypeptide(L)'
;MIECKMEADLFPEDSRISKQLRRLSREDNAERFLEMIQQLEDTVVMSENIKYVRRNADHILDGLFDHLQDLVNGRLRGCIGQVGHIMDNDSERFVNTCFSKIEHWRHTELKVLALRGLYHFLELDITGHHLSMVGDSLVERLHSLLEATETVEVMVATVDIFRKIHAVSPSIISSFFEDIVDILVGWHIDYSQPADVTSYVSLSLQSFTELWLRNLTFANTLLSQFIEDMEDYMEESANEESDPSEDDYGFDSSCNIKKVAAFIGVYTTTLRCIGNQADPSLNPSLPASFHISSLRKMIGGAEKLLKNQHEDSILNALNQLSIVLLPFNLKGLLEQILILINMHQNCVKQMNFSAQLSFLYLLKQTIQQLGSTIPMHLVQHLFSVNSPLKELRMSPQQEVWKQALSVYHSFLRR
;
A
#
# COMPACT_ATOMS: atom_id res chain seq x y z
N MET A 1 -73.23 12.05 -6.49
CA MET A 1 -72.79 10.98 -7.40
C MET A 1 -71.30 11.21 -7.62
N ILE A 2 -70.51 10.54 -6.79
CA ILE A 2 -69.06 10.27 -6.84
C ILE A 2 -68.17 11.35 -7.49
N GLU A 3 -67.63 12.25 -6.66
CA GLU A 3 -66.29 12.81 -6.85
C GLU A 3 -65.28 11.74 -6.46
N CYS A 4 -64.47 11.30 -7.42
CA CYS A 4 -63.34 10.41 -7.17
C CYS A 4 -62.22 11.24 -6.52
N LYS A 5 -62.10 11.08 -5.21
CA LYS A 5 -60.97 11.48 -4.38
C LYS A 5 -59.67 10.93 -4.98
N MET A 6 -58.68 11.82 -5.04
CA MET A 6 -57.26 11.60 -4.72
C MET A 6 -56.88 10.12 -4.52
N GLU A 7 -56.17 9.56 -5.50
CA GLU A 7 -55.20 8.50 -5.26
C GLU A 7 -54.05 9.10 -4.45
N ALA A 8 -54.30 9.27 -3.16
CA ALA A 8 -53.26 9.19 -2.15
C ALA A 8 -52.84 7.72 -2.12
N ASP A 9 -51.84 7.37 -2.92
CA ASP A 9 -51.24 6.05 -2.88
C ASP A 9 -50.56 5.90 -1.51
N LEU A 10 -51.20 5.06 -0.70
CA LEU A 10 -50.93 4.88 0.71
C LEU A 10 -49.45 4.53 0.97
N PHE A 11 -48.81 5.37 1.81
CA PHE A 11 -47.64 5.01 2.60
C PHE A 11 -47.85 3.64 3.27
N PRO A 12 -46.88 2.71 3.27
CA PRO A 12 -46.95 1.62 4.21
C PRO A 12 -46.62 2.19 5.59
N GLU A 13 -47.63 2.18 6.45
CA GLU A 13 -47.52 2.39 7.89
C GLU A 13 -46.28 1.65 8.45
N ASP A 14 -45.33 2.41 8.98
CA ASP A 14 -44.47 2.01 10.08
C ASP A 14 -43.81 0.61 9.96
N SER A 15 -43.05 0.43 8.88
CA SER A 15 -42.22 -0.76 8.67
C SER A 15 -41.27 -1.01 9.85
N ARG A 16 -40.92 -2.28 10.08
CA ARG A 16 -39.94 -2.66 11.11
C ARG A 16 -38.62 -1.91 10.94
N ILE A 17 -38.19 -1.73 9.69
CA ILE A 17 -36.97 -1.00 9.30
C ILE A 17 -37.08 0.48 9.69
N SER A 18 -38.17 1.18 9.35
CA SER A 18 -38.35 2.59 9.73
C SER A 18 -38.45 2.78 11.25
N LYS A 19 -39.05 1.83 11.97
CA LYS A 19 -39.06 1.83 13.43
C LYS A 19 -37.67 1.66 14.01
N GLN A 20 -36.85 0.77 13.43
CA GLN A 20 -35.46 0.56 13.87
C GLN A 20 -34.60 1.79 13.60
N LEU A 21 -34.69 2.41 12.41
CA LEU A 21 -33.95 3.64 12.08
C LEU A 21 -34.29 4.79 13.04
N ARG A 22 -35.57 5.01 13.37
CA ARG A 22 -35.97 6.06 14.34
C ARG A 22 -35.58 5.75 15.78
N ARG A 23 -35.37 4.48 16.12
CA ARG A 23 -34.85 4.07 17.44
C ARG A 23 -33.34 4.28 17.51
N LEU A 24 -32.63 3.94 16.44
CA LEU A 24 -31.20 4.23 16.29
C LEU A 24 -30.92 5.73 16.46
N SER A 25 -31.76 6.60 15.87
CA SER A 25 -31.57 8.05 15.96
C SER A 25 -31.75 8.68 17.35
N ARG A 26 -32.13 7.88 18.35
CA ARG A 26 -32.34 8.33 19.74
C ARG A 26 -31.51 7.54 20.74
N GLU A 27 -30.63 6.66 20.27
CA GLU A 27 -29.85 5.80 21.15
C GLU A 27 -28.45 6.40 21.37
N ASP A 28 -28.19 6.79 22.61
CA ASP A 28 -26.91 7.35 23.03
C ASP A 28 -25.96 6.29 23.59
N ASN A 29 -26.44 5.07 23.89
CA ASN A 29 -25.59 4.00 24.40
C ASN A 29 -24.94 3.20 23.27
N ALA A 30 -23.60 3.25 23.18
CA ALA A 30 -22.84 2.60 22.12
C ALA A 30 -23.06 1.08 21.99
N GLU A 31 -23.17 0.34 23.10
CA GLU A 31 -23.40 -1.12 23.05
C GLU A 31 -24.79 -1.46 22.50
N ARG A 32 -25.83 -0.79 23.00
CA ARG A 32 -27.20 -0.96 22.51
C ARG A 32 -27.37 -0.48 21.08
N PHE A 33 -26.66 0.58 20.70
CA PHE A 33 -26.63 1.06 19.33
C PHE A 33 -26.09 -0.03 18.40
N LEU A 34 -25.00 -0.70 18.77
CA LEU A 34 -24.44 -1.82 18.00
C LEU A 34 -25.38 -3.02 17.90
N GLU A 35 -26.06 -3.39 18.98
CA GLU A 35 -27.08 -4.43 18.95
C GLU A 35 -28.23 -4.07 18.00
N MET A 36 -28.65 -2.80 17.99
CA MET A 36 -29.71 -2.32 17.10
C MET A 36 -29.28 -2.25 15.64
N ILE A 37 -28.03 -1.89 15.33
CA ILE A 37 -27.52 -2.01 13.96
C ILE A 37 -27.54 -3.47 13.53
N GLN A 38 -27.07 -4.40 14.37
CA GLN A 38 -27.08 -5.81 14.02
C GLN A 38 -28.49 -6.30 13.70
N GLN A 39 -29.46 -5.94 14.54
CA GLN A 39 -30.85 -6.29 14.30
C GLN A 39 -31.41 -5.64 13.02
N LEU A 40 -30.97 -4.44 12.68
CA LEU A 40 -31.36 -3.77 11.44
C LEU A 40 -30.76 -4.47 10.22
N GLU A 41 -29.47 -4.79 10.26
CA GLU A 41 -28.73 -5.54 9.24
C GLU A 41 -29.43 -6.88 8.94
N ASP A 42 -29.72 -7.66 9.98
CA ASP A 42 -30.45 -8.93 9.86
C ASP A 42 -31.88 -8.75 9.29
N THR A 43 -32.52 -7.61 9.59
CA THR A 43 -33.89 -7.31 9.13
C THR A 43 -33.91 -6.91 7.65
N VAL A 44 -32.91 -6.13 7.20
CA VAL A 44 -32.81 -5.62 5.83
C VAL A 44 -32.68 -6.77 4.82
N VAL A 45 -31.95 -7.83 5.17
CA VAL A 45 -31.72 -8.99 4.28
C VAL A 45 -32.86 -9.99 4.24
N MET A 46 -33.90 -9.85 5.08
CA MET A 46 -35.03 -10.78 5.08
C MET A 46 -35.80 -10.70 3.76
N SER A 47 -36.16 -11.86 3.19
CA SER A 47 -36.82 -11.94 1.87
C SER A 47 -38.15 -11.16 1.79
N GLU A 48 -38.89 -11.09 2.89
CA GLU A 48 -40.12 -10.30 3.03
C GLU A 48 -39.88 -8.78 2.93
N ASN A 49 -38.68 -8.31 3.29
CA ASN A 49 -38.33 -6.89 3.32
C ASN A 49 -37.66 -6.40 2.03
N ILE A 50 -37.20 -7.29 1.14
CA ILE A 50 -36.48 -6.92 -0.10
C ILE A 50 -37.24 -5.86 -0.92
N LYS A 51 -38.55 -6.06 -1.14
CA LYS A 51 -39.36 -5.10 -1.92
C LYS A 51 -39.44 -3.73 -1.23
N TYR A 52 -39.53 -3.72 0.10
CA TYR A 52 -39.56 -2.50 0.88
C TYR A 52 -38.22 -1.76 0.81
N VAL A 53 -37.11 -2.50 0.97
CA VAL A 53 -35.75 -1.95 0.90
C VAL A 53 -35.49 -1.31 -0.46
N ARG A 54 -35.79 -2.01 -1.57
CA ARG A 54 -35.66 -1.47 -2.93
C ARG A 54 -36.43 -0.16 -3.12
N ARG A 55 -37.69 -0.12 -2.68
CA ARG A 55 -38.55 1.05 -2.86
C ARG A 55 -38.13 2.25 -2.01
N ASN A 56 -37.54 2.02 -0.85
CA ASN A 56 -37.21 3.05 0.14
C ASN A 56 -35.69 3.21 0.37
N ALA A 57 -34.87 2.76 -0.58
CA ALA A 57 -33.42 2.71 -0.41
C ALA A 57 -32.81 4.05 -0.03
N ASP A 58 -33.17 5.15 -0.73
CA ASP A 58 -32.67 6.49 -0.41
C ASP A 58 -32.97 6.89 1.03
N HIS A 59 -34.19 6.67 1.51
CA HIS A 59 -34.56 7.03 2.88
C HIS A 59 -33.81 6.18 3.91
N ILE A 60 -33.60 4.89 3.61
CA ILE A 60 -32.82 4.00 4.48
C ILE A 60 -31.36 4.46 4.50
N LEU A 61 -30.77 4.75 3.33
CA LEU A 61 -29.39 5.22 3.20
C LEU A 61 -29.18 6.56 3.89
N ASP A 62 -30.08 7.53 3.71
CA ASP A 62 -30.02 8.81 4.43
C ASP A 62 -30.07 8.60 5.94
N GLY A 63 -30.99 7.75 6.43
CA GLY A 63 -31.06 7.42 7.86
C GLY A 63 -29.80 6.73 8.38
N LEU A 64 -29.16 5.87 7.59
CA LEU A 64 -27.88 5.23 7.96
C LEU A 64 -26.72 6.25 7.93
N PHE A 65 -26.73 7.15 6.94
CA PHE A 65 -25.70 8.16 6.76
C PHE A 65 -25.72 9.24 7.84
N ASP A 66 -26.89 9.63 8.31
CA ASP A 66 -27.07 10.58 9.42
C ASP A 66 -26.43 10.09 10.73
N HIS A 67 -26.24 8.77 10.87
CA HIS A 67 -25.65 8.14 12.07
C HIS A 67 -24.18 7.74 11.91
N LEU A 68 -23.54 8.12 10.80
CA LEU A 68 -22.11 7.84 10.61
C LEU A 68 -21.20 8.64 11.57
N GLN A 69 -21.68 9.75 12.14
CA GLN A 69 -20.88 10.61 13.02
C GLN A 69 -20.53 9.97 14.37
N ASP A 70 -21.35 9.02 14.85
CA ASP A 70 -21.29 8.53 16.23
C ASP A 70 -20.51 7.21 16.38
N LEU A 71 -19.93 6.65 15.31
CA LEU A 71 -19.37 5.31 15.36
C LEU A 71 -18.03 5.09 14.68
N VAL A 72 -17.16 4.44 15.45
CA VAL A 72 -15.89 3.82 15.02
C VAL A 72 -16.13 2.39 14.45
N ASN A 73 -17.37 1.99 14.15
CA ASN A 73 -17.71 0.57 13.97
C ASN A 73 -18.11 0.15 12.55
N GLY A 74 -17.44 -0.90 12.08
CA GLY A 74 -17.62 -1.52 10.76
C GLY A 74 -18.94 -2.26 10.51
N ARG A 75 -20.00 -2.03 11.30
CA ARG A 75 -21.33 -2.64 11.07
C ARG A 75 -22.26 -1.75 10.24
N LEU A 76 -22.16 -0.42 10.36
CA LEU A 76 -22.93 0.48 9.49
C LEU A 76 -22.54 0.29 8.01
N ARG A 77 -21.25 0.10 7.71
CA ARG A 77 -20.81 -0.26 6.35
C ARG A 77 -21.45 -1.56 5.82
N GLY A 78 -21.69 -2.54 6.72
CA GLY A 78 -22.34 -3.81 6.39
C GLY A 78 -23.78 -3.58 5.92
N CYS A 79 -24.55 -2.88 6.75
CA CYS A 79 -25.92 -2.51 6.41
C CYS A 79 -26.02 -1.63 5.14
N ILE A 80 -25.11 -0.66 4.96
CA ILE A 80 -25.07 0.20 3.75
C ILE A 80 -24.81 -0.65 2.51
N GLY A 81 -23.80 -1.52 2.54
CA GLY A 81 -23.47 -2.39 1.41
C GLY A 81 -24.58 -3.39 1.08
N GLN A 82 -25.27 -3.92 2.08
CA GLN A 82 -26.44 -4.79 1.89
C GLN A 82 -27.61 -4.09 1.22
N VAL A 83 -27.92 -2.85 1.62
CA VAL A 83 -28.96 -2.05 0.96
C VAL A 83 -28.59 -1.87 -0.52
N GLY A 84 -27.35 -1.50 -0.81
CA GLY A 84 -26.85 -1.39 -2.19
C GLY A 84 -26.99 -2.69 -2.98
N HIS A 85 -26.64 -3.83 -2.38
CA HIS A 85 -26.72 -5.13 -3.05
C HIS A 85 -28.18 -5.54 -3.34
N ILE A 86 -29.09 -5.25 -2.41
CA ILE A 86 -30.52 -5.54 -2.57
C ILE A 86 -31.16 -4.70 -3.69
N MET A 87 -30.63 -3.50 -3.98
CA MET A 87 -31.14 -2.62 -5.05
C MET A 87 -31.01 -3.22 -6.45
N ASP A 88 -30.14 -4.22 -6.63
CA ASP A 88 -30.10 -5.06 -7.83
C ASP A 88 -29.90 -4.25 -9.13
N ASN A 89 -30.93 -4.16 -9.99
CA ASN A 89 -30.87 -3.36 -11.22
C ASN A 89 -30.66 -1.84 -10.97
N ASP A 90 -30.92 -1.35 -9.75
CA ASP A 90 -30.72 0.04 -9.37
C ASP A 90 -29.34 0.30 -8.72
N SER A 91 -28.35 -0.56 -8.97
CA SER A 91 -26.98 -0.44 -8.43
C SER A 91 -26.33 0.91 -8.71
N GLU A 92 -26.60 1.51 -9.89
CA GLU A 92 -26.05 2.81 -10.25
C GLU A 92 -26.57 3.92 -9.32
N ARG A 93 -27.85 3.85 -8.92
CA ARG A 93 -28.44 4.80 -7.96
C ARG A 93 -27.75 4.71 -6.60
N PHE A 94 -27.40 3.50 -6.15
CA PHE A 94 -26.64 3.32 -4.92
C PHE A 94 -25.27 4.00 -5.00
N VAL A 95 -24.50 3.73 -6.07
CA VAL A 95 -23.18 4.35 -6.30
C VAL A 95 -23.30 5.88 -6.34
N ASN A 96 -24.25 6.41 -7.11
CA ASN A 96 -24.50 7.86 -7.20
C ASN A 96 -24.85 8.48 -5.85
N THR A 97 -25.67 7.78 -5.04
CA THR A 97 -26.03 8.26 -3.70
C THR A 97 -24.79 8.36 -2.81
N CYS A 98 -23.96 7.31 -2.77
CA CYS A 98 -22.71 7.31 -2.00
C CYS A 98 -21.77 8.45 -2.44
N PHE A 99 -21.51 8.60 -3.74
CA PHE A 99 -20.59 9.65 -4.22
C PHE A 99 -21.13 11.06 -4.02
N SER A 100 -22.45 11.27 -4.17
CA SER A 100 -23.06 12.56 -3.86
C SER A 100 -22.78 12.99 -2.41
N LYS A 101 -22.76 12.06 -1.45
CA LYS A 101 -22.42 12.36 -0.07
C LYS A 101 -20.91 12.57 0.13
N ILE A 102 -20.08 11.70 -0.44
CA ILE A 102 -18.61 11.76 -0.34
C ILE A 102 -18.06 13.09 -0.87
N GLU A 103 -18.58 13.57 -1.99
CA GLU A 103 -18.16 14.83 -2.62
C GLU A 103 -18.49 16.06 -1.75
N HIS A 104 -19.57 16.01 -0.96
CA HIS A 104 -20.04 17.15 -0.15
C HIS A 104 -19.54 17.12 1.29
N TRP A 105 -19.21 15.96 1.84
CA TRP A 105 -18.76 15.85 3.23
C TRP A 105 -17.37 16.44 3.43
N ARG A 106 -17.21 17.17 4.54
CA ARG A 106 -15.90 17.69 4.98
C ARG A 106 -15.13 16.72 5.86
N HIS A 107 -15.85 15.87 6.60
CA HIS A 107 -15.24 14.95 7.55
C HIS A 107 -14.75 13.68 6.85
N THR A 108 -13.44 13.43 6.93
CA THR A 108 -12.75 12.26 6.36
C THR A 108 -13.39 10.94 6.80
N GLU A 109 -13.73 10.80 8.08
CA GLU A 109 -14.31 9.58 8.63
C GLU A 109 -15.63 9.19 7.96
N LEU A 110 -16.47 10.18 7.62
CA LEU A 110 -17.74 9.92 6.94
C LEU A 110 -17.50 9.42 5.51
N LYS A 111 -16.54 10.01 4.80
CA LYS A 111 -16.14 9.54 3.47
C LYS A 111 -15.64 8.10 3.52
N VAL A 112 -14.76 7.79 4.47
CA VAL A 112 -14.20 6.45 4.68
C VAL A 112 -15.30 5.44 4.97
N LEU A 113 -16.30 5.78 5.78
CA LEU A 113 -17.41 4.89 6.09
C LEU A 113 -18.30 4.59 4.87
N ALA A 114 -18.58 5.60 4.04
CA ALA A 114 -19.31 5.39 2.78
C ALA A 114 -18.50 4.54 1.77
N LEU A 115 -17.20 4.79 1.62
CA LEU A 115 -16.31 3.98 0.79
C LEU A 115 -16.28 2.52 1.28
N ARG A 116 -16.22 2.30 2.59
CA ARG A 116 -16.30 0.95 3.17
C ARG A 116 -17.66 0.28 2.93
N GLY A 117 -18.74 1.05 2.83
CA GLY A 117 -20.05 0.56 2.40
C GLY A 117 -20.05 0.11 0.93
N LEU A 118 -19.44 0.91 0.04
CA LEU A 118 -19.22 0.54 -1.37
C LEU A 118 -18.35 -0.72 -1.50
N TYR A 119 -17.28 -0.83 -0.70
CA TYR A 119 -16.46 -2.03 -0.64
C TYR A 119 -17.30 -3.26 -0.27
N HIS A 120 -18.11 -3.16 0.79
CA HIS A 120 -18.97 -4.26 1.23
C HIS A 120 -20.02 -4.65 0.20
N PHE A 121 -20.58 -3.67 -0.52
CA PHE A 121 -21.46 -3.93 -1.67
C PHE A 121 -20.78 -4.81 -2.73
N LEU A 122 -19.51 -4.53 -3.06
CA LEU A 122 -18.73 -5.37 -3.99
C LEU A 122 -18.30 -6.71 -3.36
N GLU A 123 -18.18 -6.80 -2.03
CA GLU A 123 -17.97 -8.09 -1.36
C GLU A 123 -19.13 -9.07 -1.55
N LEU A 124 -20.36 -8.54 -1.53
CA LEU A 124 -21.58 -9.31 -1.73
C LEU A 124 -21.79 -9.68 -3.21
N ASP A 125 -21.23 -8.91 -4.14
CA ASP A 125 -21.31 -9.16 -5.60
C ASP A 125 -20.36 -10.27 -6.08
N ILE A 126 -20.53 -11.48 -5.56
CA ILE A 126 -19.64 -12.63 -5.83
C ILE A 126 -19.61 -12.98 -7.33
N THR A 127 -20.72 -12.75 -8.05
CA THR A 127 -20.85 -13.04 -9.49
C THR A 127 -20.33 -11.91 -10.38
N GLY A 128 -19.99 -10.74 -9.81
CA GLY A 128 -19.60 -9.55 -10.57
C GLY A 128 -20.75 -8.94 -11.38
N HIS A 129 -22.01 -9.27 -11.04
CA HIS A 129 -23.17 -8.79 -11.78
C HIS A 129 -23.34 -7.29 -11.62
N HIS A 130 -23.32 -6.79 -10.39
CA HIS A 130 -23.44 -5.36 -10.13
C HIS A 130 -22.23 -4.60 -10.68
N LEU A 131 -21.04 -5.14 -10.49
CA LEU A 131 -19.81 -4.55 -11.01
C LEU A 131 -19.85 -4.42 -12.54
N SER A 132 -20.44 -5.38 -13.26
CA SER A 132 -20.61 -5.27 -14.71
C SER A 132 -21.52 -4.11 -15.15
N MET A 133 -22.41 -3.65 -14.27
CA MET A 133 -23.33 -2.54 -14.54
C MET A 133 -22.73 -1.17 -14.19
N VAL A 134 -21.97 -1.08 -13.11
CA VAL A 134 -21.48 0.20 -12.56
C VAL A 134 -19.97 0.40 -12.67
N GLY A 135 -19.23 -0.60 -13.15
CA GLY A 135 -17.77 -0.66 -13.05
C GLY A 135 -17.06 0.55 -13.61
N ASP A 136 -17.36 0.94 -14.85
CA ASP A 136 -16.67 2.03 -15.53
C ASP A 136 -16.88 3.37 -14.80
N SER A 137 -18.14 3.71 -14.48
CA SER A 137 -18.47 4.96 -13.78
C SER A 137 -17.99 4.96 -12.33
N LEU A 138 -17.97 3.80 -11.67
CA LEU A 138 -17.41 3.65 -10.33
C LEU A 138 -15.90 3.90 -10.34
N VAL A 139 -15.16 3.30 -11.27
CA VAL A 139 -13.71 3.47 -11.39
C VAL A 139 -13.35 4.92 -11.71
N GLU A 140 -14.07 5.58 -12.61
CA GLU A 140 -13.86 7.00 -12.94
C GLU A 140 -14.01 7.89 -11.69
N ARG A 141 -15.06 7.70 -10.90
CA ARG A 141 -15.29 8.47 -9.67
C ARG A 141 -14.28 8.16 -8.56
N LEU A 142 -13.88 6.89 -8.42
CA LEU A 142 -12.82 6.50 -7.48
C LEU A 142 -11.48 7.11 -7.88
N HIS A 143 -11.19 7.19 -9.18
CA HIS A 143 -9.98 7.79 -9.70
C HIS A 143 -9.95 9.28 -9.36
N SER A 144 -11.01 10.04 -9.69
CA SER A 144 -11.11 11.45 -9.32
C SER A 144 -11.01 11.69 -7.81
N LEU A 145 -11.54 10.77 -6.99
CA LEU A 145 -11.41 10.85 -5.54
C LEU A 145 -9.98 10.59 -5.06
N LEU A 146 -9.28 9.63 -5.67
CA LEU A 146 -7.90 9.30 -5.36
C LEU A 146 -6.94 10.44 -5.75
N GLU A 147 -7.22 11.11 -6.87
CA GLU A 147 -6.44 12.26 -7.34
C GLU A 147 -6.63 13.49 -6.43
N ALA A 148 -7.84 13.69 -5.89
CA ALA A 148 -8.17 14.85 -5.06
C ALA A 148 -7.90 14.68 -3.56
N THR A 149 -7.61 13.47 -3.07
CA THR A 149 -7.44 13.23 -1.63
C THR A 149 -6.03 13.57 -1.16
N GLU A 150 -5.94 14.27 -0.03
CA GLU A 150 -4.70 14.52 0.71
C GLU A 150 -4.65 13.72 2.03
N THR A 151 -5.66 12.87 2.28
CA THR A 151 -5.77 12.08 3.51
C THR A 151 -5.50 10.61 3.25
N VAL A 152 -4.67 10.00 4.10
CA VAL A 152 -4.26 8.60 4.00
C VAL A 152 -5.47 7.67 4.14
N GLU A 153 -6.42 8.00 5.01
CA GLU A 153 -7.57 7.15 5.31
C GLU A 153 -8.50 7.00 4.10
N VAL A 154 -8.74 8.09 3.37
CA VAL A 154 -9.52 8.08 2.12
C VAL A 154 -8.75 7.40 1.01
N MET A 155 -7.43 7.64 0.90
CA MET A 155 -6.57 6.95 -0.06
C MET A 155 -6.67 5.42 0.15
N VAL A 156 -6.46 4.94 1.37
CA VAL A 156 -6.55 3.51 1.73
C VAL A 156 -7.92 2.93 1.38
N ALA A 157 -9.01 3.59 1.81
CA ALA A 157 -10.36 3.10 1.55
C ALA A 157 -10.69 3.05 0.04
N THR A 158 -10.16 3.99 -0.75
CA THR A 158 -10.35 4.05 -2.21
C THR A 158 -9.54 2.95 -2.91
N VAL A 159 -8.28 2.76 -2.52
CA VAL A 159 -7.40 1.72 -3.06
C VAL A 159 -7.91 0.32 -2.74
N ASP A 160 -8.47 0.09 -1.55
CA ASP A 160 -9.11 -1.19 -1.21
C ASP A 160 -10.24 -1.53 -2.18
N ILE A 161 -11.03 -0.54 -2.62
CA ILE A 161 -12.08 -0.74 -3.63
C ILE A 161 -11.46 -1.05 -5.00
N PHE A 162 -10.43 -0.32 -5.44
CA PHE A 162 -9.72 -0.67 -6.68
C PHE A 162 -9.19 -2.10 -6.67
N ARG A 163 -8.60 -2.54 -5.56
CA ARG A 163 -8.12 -3.92 -5.39
C ARG A 163 -9.26 -4.93 -5.44
N LYS A 164 -10.42 -4.60 -4.87
CA LYS A 164 -11.62 -5.44 -4.94
C LYS A 164 -12.15 -5.55 -6.37
N ILE A 165 -12.22 -4.44 -7.10
CA ILE A 165 -12.60 -4.43 -8.52
C ILE A 165 -11.61 -5.24 -9.34
N HIS A 166 -10.31 -5.03 -9.16
CA HIS A 166 -9.25 -5.80 -9.83
C HIS A 166 -9.39 -7.31 -9.61
N ALA A 167 -9.67 -7.74 -8.37
CA ALA A 167 -9.81 -9.16 -8.06
C ALA A 167 -11.01 -9.83 -8.76
N VAL A 168 -12.03 -9.07 -9.14
CA VAL A 168 -13.24 -9.57 -9.82
C VAL A 168 -13.15 -9.39 -11.33
N SER A 169 -12.73 -8.22 -11.79
CA SER A 169 -12.65 -7.85 -13.21
C SER A 169 -11.52 -6.84 -13.46
N PRO A 170 -10.28 -7.32 -13.71
CA PRO A 170 -9.10 -6.48 -13.96
C PRO A 170 -9.25 -5.51 -15.14
N SER A 171 -10.08 -5.86 -16.14
CA SER A 171 -10.27 -5.03 -17.35
C SER A 171 -10.85 -3.66 -17.06
N ILE A 172 -11.67 -3.53 -16.01
CA ILE A 172 -12.39 -2.28 -15.69
C ILE A 172 -11.42 -1.18 -15.26
N ILE A 173 -10.37 -1.54 -14.51
CA ILE A 173 -9.37 -0.56 -14.04
C ILE A 173 -8.19 -0.39 -15.01
N SER A 174 -8.16 -1.12 -16.12
CA SER A 174 -6.98 -1.18 -16.99
C SER A 174 -6.61 0.16 -17.61
N SER A 175 -7.60 1.00 -17.95
CA SER A 175 -7.37 2.33 -18.53
C SER A 175 -6.85 3.37 -17.55
N PHE A 176 -7.01 3.13 -16.25
CA PHE A 176 -6.57 4.02 -15.17
C PHE A 176 -5.35 3.49 -14.43
N PHE A 177 -4.79 2.36 -14.90
CA PHE A 177 -3.74 1.66 -14.16
C PHE A 177 -2.49 2.51 -13.96
N GLU A 178 -2.00 3.15 -15.02
CA GLU A 178 -0.80 4.01 -14.95
C GLU A 178 -1.04 5.20 -14.01
N ASP A 179 -2.18 5.90 -14.13
CA ASP A 179 -2.53 7.02 -13.25
C ASP A 179 -2.64 6.60 -11.76
N ILE A 180 -3.26 5.45 -11.49
CA ILE A 180 -3.34 4.90 -10.12
C ILE A 180 -1.93 4.60 -9.59
N VAL A 181 -1.06 4.03 -10.42
CA VAL A 181 0.33 3.76 -10.03
C VAL A 181 1.07 5.06 -9.74
N ASP A 182 0.94 6.08 -10.59
CA ASP A 182 1.64 7.36 -10.45
C ASP A 182 1.25 8.07 -9.15
N ILE A 183 -0.05 8.10 -8.82
CA ILE A 183 -0.52 8.67 -7.55
C ILE A 183 0.08 7.87 -6.37
N LEU A 184 -0.02 6.54 -6.40
CA LEU A 184 0.47 5.70 -5.30
C LEU A 184 1.99 5.74 -5.15
N VAL A 185 2.74 5.85 -6.25
CA VAL A 185 4.18 6.09 -6.23
C VAL A 185 4.50 7.40 -5.53
N GLY A 186 3.72 8.46 -5.78
CA GLY A 186 3.81 9.73 -5.03
C GLY A 186 3.67 9.54 -3.52
N TRP A 187 2.64 8.81 -3.09
CA TRP A 187 2.45 8.45 -1.67
C TRP A 187 3.58 7.57 -1.11
N HIS A 188 4.22 6.75 -1.94
CA HIS A 188 5.31 5.87 -1.51
C HIS A 188 6.67 6.60 -1.41
N ILE A 189 6.92 7.58 -2.29
CA ILE A 189 8.18 8.35 -2.31
C ILE A 189 8.19 9.42 -1.22
N ASP A 190 7.03 9.90 -0.77
CA ASP A 190 6.94 10.85 0.33
C ASP A 190 7.53 10.26 1.62
N TYR A 191 8.76 10.67 1.93
CA TYR A 191 9.54 10.20 3.07
C TYR A 191 8.99 10.67 4.42
N SER A 192 8.03 11.59 4.43
CA SER A 192 7.33 12.01 5.64
C SER A 192 6.24 11.03 6.07
N GLN A 193 5.84 10.12 5.18
CA GLN A 193 4.80 9.14 5.45
C GLN A 193 5.25 8.11 6.50
N PRO A 194 4.33 7.69 7.40
CA PRO A 194 4.60 6.59 8.31
C PRO A 194 4.95 5.28 7.58
N ALA A 195 5.79 4.44 8.20
CA ALA A 195 6.21 3.15 7.64
C ALA A 195 5.03 2.22 7.32
N ASP A 196 3.94 2.29 8.08
CA ASP A 196 2.73 1.49 7.84
C ASP A 196 2.01 1.91 6.55
N VAL A 197 2.06 3.21 6.21
CA VAL A 197 1.47 3.76 4.98
C VAL A 197 2.27 3.33 3.77
N THR A 198 3.60 3.51 3.79
CA THR A 198 4.47 3.08 2.68
C THR A 198 4.41 1.56 2.49
N SER A 199 4.31 0.80 3.58
CA SER A 199 4.09 -0.66 3.53
C SER A 199 2.74 -1.03 2.90
N TYR A 200 1.66 -0.34 3.28
CA TYR A 200 0.34 -0.54 2.67
C TYR A 200 0.38 -0.25 1.17
N VAL A 201 0.93 0.90 0.77
CA VAL A 201 1.03 1.29 -0.64
C VAL A 201 1.85 0.27 -1.43
N SER A 202 2.98 -0.18 -0.89
CA SER A 202 3.80 -1.23 -1.51
C SER A 202 3.02 -2.53 -1.75
N LEU A 203 2.24 -2.98 -0.76
CA LEU A 203 1.41 -4.18 -0.88
C LEU A 203 0.25 -4.00 -1.86
N SER A 204 -0.34 -2.81 -1.88
CA SER A 204 -1.43 -2.47 -2.79
C SER A 204 -0.94 -2.43 -4.25
N LEU A 205 0.20 -1.79 -4.53
CA LEU A 205 0.82 -1.81 -5.86
C LEU A 205 1.11 -3.24 -6.34
N GLN A 206 1.65 -4.10 -5.46
CA GLN A 206 1.93 -5.49 -5.78
C GLN A 206 0.67 -6.32 -6.09
N SER A 207 -0.49 -5.93 -5.55
CA SER A 207 -1.75 -6.65 -5.77
C SER A 207 -2.32 -6.52 -7.19
N PHE A 208 -1.81 -5.56 -7.99
CA PHE A 208 -2.18 -5.36 -9.39
C PHE A 208 -1.30 -6.16 -10.38
N THR A 209 -0.82 -7.34 -9.97
CA THR A 209 0.21 -8.10 -10.71
C THR A 209 -0.14 -8.30 -12.19
N GLU A 210 -1.39 -8.64 -12.52
CA GLU A 210 -1.80 -8.86 -13.91
C GLU A 210 -1.63 -7.61 -14.78
N LEU A 211 -1.96 -6.43 -14.23
CA LEU A 211 -1.85 -5.16 -14.94
C LEU A 211 -0.40 -4.73 -15.11
N TRP A 212 0.45 -4.95 -14.09
CA TRP A 212 1.89 -4.77 -14.23
C TRP A 212 2.48 -5.61 -15.36
N LEU A 213 2.07 -6.88 -15.46
CA LEU A 213 2.55 -7.79 -16.51
C LEU A 213 2.04 -7.42 -17.90
N ARG A 214 0.87 -6.77 -18.01
CA ARG A 214 0.36 -6.22 -19.27
C ARG A 214 1.08 -4.93 -19.68
N ASN A 215 1.63 -4.19 -18.71
CA ASN A 215 2.26 -2.89 -18.90
C ASN A 215 3.76 -2.90 -18.54
N LEU A 216 4.50 -3.93 -18.97
CA LEU A 216 5.93 -4.06 -18.65
C LEU A 216 6.78 -2.90 -19.20
N THR A 217 6.43 -2.35 -20.36
CA THR A 217 7.14 -1.19 -20.92
C THR A 217 7.06 0.00 -19.98
N PHE A 218 5.88 0.30 -19.45
CA PHE A 218 5.67 1.34 -18.44
C PHE A 218 6.52 1.06 -17.18
N ALA A 219 6.48 -0.16 -16.66
CA ALA A 219 7.27 -0.54 -15.49
C ALA A 219 8.79 -0.37 -15.69
N ASN A 220 9.31 -0.73 -16.87
CA ASN A 220 10.73 -0.59 -17.21
C ASN A 220 11.15 0.89 -17.30
N THR A 221 10.29 1.73 -17.88
CA THR A 221 10.49 3.19 -17.93
C THR A 221 10.53 3.77 -16.52
N LEU A 222 9.56 3.40 -15.68
CA LEU A 222 9.45 3.87 -14.31
C LEU A 222 10.68 3.50 -13.46
N LEU A 223 11.20 2.27 -13.60
CA LEU A 223 12.45 1.86 -12.95
C LEU A 223 13.65 2.73 -13.36
N SER A 224 13.69 3.15 -14.62
CA SER A 224 14.77 4.00 -15.14
C SER A 224 14.63 5.43 -14.59
N GLN A 225 13.42 5.98 -14.59
CA GLN A 225 13.10 7.30 -14.04
C GLN A 225 13.48 7.40 -12.56
N PHE A 226 13.17 6.40 -11.73
CA PHE A 226 13.58 6.43 -10.32
C PHE A 226 15.09 6.51 -10.09
N ILE A 227 15.90 5.99 -11.01
CA ILE A 227 17.36 6.11 -10.94
C ILE A 227 17.78 7.52 -11.34
N GLU A 228 17.23 8.04 -12.43
CA GLU A 228 17.49 9.39 -12.94
C GLU A 228 17.10 10.44 -11.88
N ASP A 229 15.87 10.40 -11.37
CA ASP A 229 15.38 11.31 -10.33
C ASP A 229 16.22 11.26 -9.05
N MET A 230 16.70 10.07 -8.67
CA MET A 230 17.59 9.92 -7.52
C MET A 230 18.96 10.56 -7.79
N GLU A 231 19.55 10.34 -8.97
CA GLU A 231 20.83 10.93 -9.35
C GLU A 231 20.73 12.46 -9.42
N ASP A 232 19.70 12.99 -10.08
CA ASP A 232 19.44 14.42 -10.19
C ASP A 232 19.29 15.06 -8.79
N TYR A 233 18.48 14.44 -7.93
CA TYR A 233 18.31 14.91 -6.55
C TYR A 233 19.62 14.92 -5.74
N MET A 234 20.47 13.91 -5.96
CA MET A 234 21.77 13.82 -5.31
C MET A 234 22.78 14.85 -5.82
N GLU A 235 22.72 15.19 -7.11
CA GLU A 235 23.56 16.25 -7.69
C GLU A 235 23.13 17.64 -7.22
N GLU A 236 21.82 17.90 -7.14
CA GLU A 236 21.26 19.14 -6.57
C GLU A 236 21.71 19.34 -5.12
N SER A 237 21.54 18.31 -4.29
CA SER A 237 21.95 18.35 -2.87
C SER A 237 23.44 18.63 -2.69
N ALA A 238 24.30 18.10 -3.58
CA ALA A 238 25.74 18.32 -3.50
C ALA A 238 26.17 19.73 -3.92
N ASN A 239 25.42 20.38 -4.82
CA ASN A 239 25.68 21.75 -5.24
C ASN A 239 25.29 22.76 -4.16
N GLU A 240 24.20 22.52 -3.44
CA GLU A 240 23.74 23.38 -2.35
C GLU A 240 24.70 23.39 -1.15
N GLU A 241 25.33 22.25 -0.82
CA GLU A 241 26.38 22.18 0.22
C GLU A 241 27.65 22.99 -0.13
N SER A 242 27.82 23.39 -1.39
CA SER A 242 29.03 24.07 -1.87
C SER A 242 28.94 25.61 -1.90
N ASP A 243 27.76 26.19 -1.63
CA ASP A 243 27.54 27.64 -1.62
C ASP A 243 27.29 28.18 -0.19
N PRO A 244 28.31 28.74 0.49
CA PRO A 244 28.24 29.14 1.89
C PRO A 244 27.60 30.52 2.04
N SER A 245 26.33 30.68 1.66
CA SER A 245 25.57 31.90 1.95
C SER A 245 25.00 31.87 3.38
N GLU A 246 25.20 32.96 4.13
CA GLU A 246 25.10 33.06 5.61
C GLU A 246 23.68 33.00 6.22
N ASP A 247 22.65 32.58 5.47
CA ASP A 247 21.26 32.54 5.95
C ASP A 247 20.74 31.10 6.09
N ASP A 248 21.52 30.24 6.74
CA ASP A 248 21.24 28.81 6.99
C ASP A 248 20.06 28.61 7.96
N TYR A 249 18.83 28.71 7.43
CA TYR A 249 17.71 27.94 7.96
C TYR A 249 17.96 26.47 7.61
N GLY A 250 18.67 25.78 8.51
CA GLY A 250 19.16 24.41 8.40
C GLY A 250 18.45 23.51 7.40
N PHE A 251 19.12 23.26 6.28
CA PHE A 251 18.81 22.14 5.40
C PHE A 251 19.15 20.83 6.14
N ASP A 252 18.13 20.05 6.51
CA ASP A 252 18.34 18.83 7.30
C ASP A 252 18.93 17.72 6.41
N SER A 253 20.24 17.49 6.50
CA SER A 253 20.93 16.39 5.79
C SER A 253 20.26 15.02 6.01
N SER A 254 19.57 14.79 7.14
CA SER A 254 18.75 13.58 7.39
C SER A 254 17.62 13.42 6.38
N CYS A 255 16.99 14.52 5.98
CA CYS A 255 15.90 14.56 5.03
C CYS A 255 16.35 14.01 3.66
N ASN A 256 17.52 14.43 3.18
CA ASN A 256 18.07 13.98 1.90
C ASN A 256 18.30 12.47 1.88
N ILE A 257 18.83 11.93 2.97
CA ILE A 257 19.11 10.49 3.07
C ILE A 257 17.80 9.68 3.04
N LYS A 258 16.75 10.15 3.74
CA LYS A 258 15.44 9.49 3.77
C LYS A 258 14.75 9.53 2.41
N LYS A 259 14.88 10.63 1.66
CA LYS A 259 14.33 10.72 0.31
C LYS A 259 15.01 9.75 -0.67
N VAL A 260 16.35 9.63 -0.61
CA VAL A 260 17.07 8.60 -1.38
C VAL A 260 16.66 7.18 -0.97
N ALA A 261 16.46 6.93 0.33
CA ALA A 261 15.92 5.66 0.80
C ALA A 261 14.52 5.37 0.23
N ALA A 262 13.67 6.39 0.10
CA ALA A 262 12.34 6.28 -0.49
C ALA A 262 12.38 5.93 -1.99
N PHE A 263 13.28 6.55 -2.78
CA PHE A 263 13.53 6.18 -4.19
C PHE A 263 13.94 4.72 -4.33
N ILE A 264 14.88 4.25 -3.51
CA ILE A 264 15.31 2.84 -3.51
C ILE A 264 14.13 1.94 -3.10
N GLY A 265 13.31 2.38 -2.14
CA GLY A 265 12.12 1.68 -1.68
C GLY A 265 11.08 1.46 -2.79
N VAL A 266 10.72 2.52 -3.52
CA VAL A 266 9.73 2.42 -4.61
C VAL A 266 10.28 1.62 -5.79
N TYR A 267 11.56 1.78 -6.13
CA TYR A 267 12.23 0.94 -7.13
C TYR A 267 12.15 -0.55 -6.76
N THR A 268 12.40 -0.87 -5.49
CA THR A 268 12.28 -2.23 -4.97
C THR A 268 10.84 -2.75 -5.04
N THR A 269 9.85 -1.90 -4.73
CA THR A 269 8.43 -2.24 -4.87
C THR A 269 8.08 -2.55 -6.33
N THR A 270 8.49 -1.72 -7.29
CA THR A 270 8.22 -1.95 -8.72
C THR A 270 8.85 -3.25 -9.22
N LEU A 271 10.06 -3.61 -8.78
CA LEU A 271 10.65 -4.92 -9.07
C LEU A 271 9.80 -6.08 -8.53
N ARG A 272 9.22 -5.94 -7.32
CA ARG A 272 8.32 -6.96 -6.77
C ARG A 272 7.02 -7.06 -7.55
N CYS A 273 6.48 -5.93 -8.04
CA CYS A 273 5.26 -5.89 -8.84
C CYS A 273 5.39 -6.67 -10.16
N ILE A 274 6.55 -6.59 -10.82
CA ILE A 274 6.81 -7.33 -12.07
C ILE A 274 7.30 -8.78 -11.81
N GLY A 275 7.69 -9.10 -10.58
CA GLY A 275 8.05 -10.44 -10.13
C GLY A 275 9.14 -11.08 -11.00
N ASN A 276 8.85 -12.24 -11.60
CA ASN A 276 9.81 -12.96 -12.44
C ASN A 276 10.20 -12.18 -13.71
N GLN A 277 9.40 -11.20 -14.16
CA GLN A 277 9.78 -10.35 -15.30
C GLN A 277 10.92 -9.37 -14.98
N ALA A 278 11.42 -9.34 -13.73
CA ALA A 278 12.68 -8.71 -13.40
C ALA A 278 13.90 -9.56 -13.83
N ASP A 279 13.73 -10.86 -14.12
CA ASP A 279 14.81 -11.73 -14.57
C ASP A 279 15.27 -11.34 -15.98
N PRO A 280 16.57 -11.02 -16.19
CA PRO A 280 17.11 -10.68 -17.51
C PRO A 280 16.88 -11.73 -18.60
N SER A 281 16.66 -12.99 -18.23
CA SER A 281 16.35 -14.07 -19.17
C SER A 281 14.90 -14.03 -19.68
N LEU A 282 13.99 -13.42 -18.93
CA LEU A 282 12.57 -13.30 -19.27
C LEU A 282 12.24 -11.93 -19.88
N ASN A 283 12.95 -10.88 -19.46
CA ASN A 283 12.71 -9.51 -19.91
C ASN A 283 14.00 -8.87 -20.47
N PRO A 284 14.18 -8.87 -21.80
CA PRO A 284 15.37 -8.30 -22.45
C PRO A 284 15.55 -6.79 -22.22
N SER A 285 14.49 -6.07 -21.87
CA SER A 285 14.54 -4.63 -21.55
C SER A 285 15.19 -4.35 -20.20
N LEU A 286 15.31 -5.35 -19.32
CA LEU A 286 16.01 -5.27 -18.04
C LEU A 286 17.22 -6.23 -18.03
N PRO A 287 18.28 -5.94 -18.82
CA PRO A 287 19.45 -6.80 -18.89
C PRO A 287 20.17 -6.87 -17.54
N ALA A 288 20.96 -7.92 -17.34
CA ALA A 288 21.76 -8.11 -16.14
C ALA A 288 22.65 -6.90 -15.79
N SER A 289 23.14 -6.19 -16.81
CA SER A 289 23.92 -4.97 -16.67
C SER A 289 23.12 -3.82 -16.07
N PHE A 290 21.82 -3.71 -16.38
CA PHE A 290 20.93 -2.69 -15.83
C PHE A 290 20.80 -2.85 -14.31
N HIS A 291 20.54 -4.07 -13.83
CA HIS A 291 20.44 -4.34 -12.38
C HIS A 291 21.76 -4.03 -11.65
N ILE A 292 22.89 -4.43 -12.24
CA ILE A 292 24.22 -4.14 -11.67
C ILE A 292 24.47 -2.63 -11.63
N SER A 293 24.20 -1.91 -12.72
CA SER A 293 24.42 -0.46 -12.77
C SER A 293 23.52 0.29 -11.81
N SER A 294 22.24 -0.12 -11.71
CA SER A 294 21.26 0.49 -10.82
C SER A 294 21.69 0.36 -9.36
N LEU A 295 22.01 -0.87 -8.94
CA LEU A 295 22.49 -1.11 -7.57
C LEU A 295 23.79 -0.37 -7.27
N ARG A 296 24.74 -0.34 -8.23
CA ARG A 296 26.00 0.38 -8.08
C ARG A 296 25.78 1.89 -7.89
N LYS A 297 24.89 2.50 -8.69
CA LYS A 297 24.54 3.93 -8.56
C LYS A 297 23.92 4.23 -7.20
N MET A 298 22.95 3.42 -6.76
CA MET A 298 22.29 3.57 -5.46
C MET A 298 23.26 3.37 -4.27
N ILE A 299 24.15 2.38 -4.34
CA ILE A 299 25.20 2.17 -3.32
C ILE A 299 26.17 3.35 -3.31
N GLY A 300 26.69 3.76 -4.46
CA GLY A 300 27.62 4.88 -4.55
C GLY A 300 27.00 6.20 -4.08
N GLY A 301 25.70 6.38 -4.30
CA GLY A 301 24.93 7.48 -3.74
C GLY A 301 24.87 7.43 -2.22
N ALA A 302 24.43 6.29 -1.68
CA ALA A 302 24.37 6.08 -0.24
C ALA A 302 25.74 6.23 0.46
N GLU A 303 26.83 5.76 -0.16
CA GLU A 303 28.19 5.94 0.36
C GLU A 303 28.58 7.41 0.49
N LYS A 304 28.18 8.28 -0.46
CA LYS A 304 28.46 9.72 -0.36
C LYS A 304 27.70 10.36 0.79
N LEU A 305 26.42 10.05 0.91
CA LEU A 305 25.53 10.64 1.91
C LEU A 305 25.86 10.18 3.33
N LEU A 306 26.23 8.91 3.50
CA LEU A 306 26.54 8.33 4.81
C LEU A 306 27.93 8.71 5.36
N LYS A 307 28.73 9.53 4.66
CA LYS A 307 30.05 9.97 5.14
C LYS A 307 29.96 10.79 6.43
N ASN A 308 28.94 11.64 6.52
CA ASN A 308 28.82 12.65 7.58
C ASN A 308 27.74 12.29 8.60
N GLN A 309 26.77 11.46 8.21
CA GLN A 309 25.62 11.12 9.03
C GLN A 309 25.24 9.64 8.87
N HIS A 310 24.85 9.01 9.98
CA HIS A 310 24.28 7.68 9.96
C HIS A 310 22.75 7.73 9.88
N GLU A 311 22.19 6.91 8.99
CA GLU A 311 20.75 6.81 8.79
C GLU A 311 20.42 5.37 8.37
N ASP A 312 19.63 4.67 9.18
CA ASP A 312 19.32 3.25 8.99
C ASP A 312 18.40 2.99 7.80
N SER A 313 17.57 3.97 7.42
CA SER A 313 16.55 3.81 6.37
C SER A 313 17.17 3.49 5.00
N ILE A 314 18.25 4.17 4.60
CA ILE A 314 18.92 3.93 3.32
C ILE A 314 19.62 2.56 3.27
N LEU A 315 20.24 2.14 4.37
CA LEU A 315 20.86 0.81 4.48
C LEU A 315 19.80 -0.29 4.40
N ASN A 316 18.66 -0.09 5.07
CA ASN A 316 17.53 -1.01 4.97
C ASN A 316 16.97 -1.10 3.56
N ALA A 317 16.79 0.04 2.87
CA ALA A 317 16.32 0.06 1.49
C ALA A 317 17.28 -0.71 0.57
N LEU A 318 18.60 -0.49 0.68
CA LEU A 318 19.61 -1.22 -0.08
C LEU A 318 19.64 -2.72 0.22
N ASN A 319 19.46 -3.11 1.49
CA ASN A 319 19.37 -4.52 1.88
C ASN A 319 18.16 -5.18 1.20
N GLN A 320 16.99 -4.54 1.26
CA GLN A 320 15.77 -5.05 0.64
C GLN A 320 15.90 -5.17 -0.88
N LEU A 321 16.44 -4.14 -1.54
CA LEU A 321 16.72 -4.17 -2.96
C LEU A 321 17.66 -5.32 -3.33
N SER A 322 18.77 -5.44 -2.59
CA SER A 322 19.76 -6.48 -2.83
C SER A 322 19.12 -7.86 -2.75
N ILE A 323 18.31 -8.12 -1.71
CA ILE A 323 17.58 -9.39 -1.53
C ILE A 323 16.65 -9.69 -2.72
N VAL A 324 15.91 -8.69 -3.21
CA VAL A 324 15.03 -8.84 -4.39
C VAL A 324 15.83 -9.19 -5.64
N LEU A 325 17.03 -8.63 -5.80
CA LEU A 325 17.87 -8.86 -6.97
C LEU A 325 18.71 -10.16 -6.93
N LEU A 326 18.96 -10.73 -5.74
CA LEU A 326 19.79 -11.94 -5.60
C LEU A 326 19.37 -13.08 -6.56
N PRO A 327 18.07 -13.47 -6.65
CA PRO A 327 17.64 -14.58 -7.48
C PRO A 327 17.97 -14.41 -8.98
N PHE A 328 18.07 -13.16 -9.46
CA PHE A 328 18.20 -12.87 -10.89
C PHE A 328 19.66 -12.82 -11.36
N ASN A 329 20.58 -12.30 -10.54
CA ASN A 329 21.97 -12.08 -10.99
C ASN A 329 23.00 -12.06 -9.84
N LEU A 330 22.93 -13.00 -8.91
CA LEU A 330 23.85 -13.07 -7.76
C LEU A 330 25.33 -12.93 -8.13
N LYS A 331 25.79 -13.65 -9.17
CA LYS A 331 27.21 -13.63 -9.58
C LYS A 331 27.65 -12.25 -10.04
N GLY A 332 26.81 -11.55 -10.82
CA GLY A 332 27.10 -10.20 -11.27
C GLY A 332 27.00 -9.15 -10.16
N LEU A 333 26.18 -9.40 -9.15
CA LEU A 333 25.92 -8.46 -8.05
C LEU A 333 26.87 -8.63 -6.85
N LEU A 334 27.67 -9.70 -6.81
CA LEU A 334 28.51 -10.02 -5.65
C LEU A 334 29.45 -8.89 -5.24
N GLU A 335 30.05 -8.19 -6.20
CA GLU A 335 30.91 -7.04 -5.93
C GLU A 335 30.15 -5.94 -5.18
N GLN A 336 28.95 -5.61 -5.65
CA GLN A 336 28.10 -4.58 -5.06
C GLN A 336 27.62 -4.98 -3.66
N ILE A 337 27.28 -6.26 -3.46
CA ILE A 337 26.92 -6.81 -2.15
C ILE A 337 28.09 -6.71 -1.17
N LEU A 338 29.33 -6.95 -1.61
CA LEU A 338 30.50 -6.80 -0.74
C LEU A 338 30.73 -5.34 -0.33
N ILE A 339 30.52 -4.38 -1.24
CA ILE A 339 30.58 -2.94 -0.90
C ILE A 339 29.52 -2.64 0.17
N LEU A 340 28.29 -3.11 -0.02
CA LEU A 340 27.22 -2.92 0.97
C LEU A 340 27.56 -3.57 2.34
N ILE A 341 28.18 -4.74 2.37
CA ILE A 341 28.62 -5.37 3.62
C ILE A 341 29.69 -4.53 4.31
N ASN A 342 30.64 -3.95 3.56
CA ASN A 342 31.65 -3.04 4.11
C ASN A 342 31.00 -1.78 4.70
N MET A 343 30.00 -1.20 4.03
CA MET A 343 29.25 -0.06 4.55
C MET A 343 28.61 -0.39 5.91
N HIS A 344 27.98 -1.56 6.03
CA HIS A 344 27.42 -2.01 7.31
C HIS A 344 28.49 -2.19 8.38
N GLN A 345 29.66 -2.73 8.03
CA GLN A 345 30.77 -2.88 8.98
C GLN A 345 31.20 -1.56 9.62
N ASN A 346 31.15 -0.46 8.88
CA ASN A 346 31.53 0.85 9.40
C ASN A 346 30.49 1.44 10.38
N CYS A 347 29.23 1.00 10.33
CA CYS A 347 28.14 1.57 11.12
C CYS A 347 27.43 0.58 12.06
N VAL A 348 27.85 -0.69 12.14
CA VAL A 348 27.14 -1.75 12.89
C VAL A 348 26.77 -1.40 14.34
N LYS A 349 27.61 -0.63 15.02
CA LYS A 349 27.39 -0.20 16.41
C LYS A 349 26.34 0.91 16.56
N GLN A 350 26.09 1.65 15.49
CA GLN A 350 25.14 2.77 15.45
C GLN A 350 23.76 2.30 14.98
N MET A 351 23.71 1.20 14.22
CA MET A 351 22.47 0.63 13.69
C MET A 351 21.49 0.22 14.78
N ASN A 352 20.22 0.54 14.57
CA ASN A 352 19.13 0.02 15.39
C ASN A 352 18.90 -1.50 15.16
N PHE A 353 18.10 -2.12 16.03
CA PHE A 353 17.85 -3.57 15.95
C PHE A 353 17.17 -4.02 14.64
N SER A 354 16.31 -3.18 14.05
CA SER A 354 15.65 -3.48 12.78
C SER A 354 16.66 -3.51 11.63
N ALA A 355 17.56 -2.54 11.57
CA ALA A 355 18.66 -2.50 10.60
C ALA A 355 19.63 -3.68 10.76
N GLN A 356 19.97 -4.05 12.01
CA GLN A 356 20.77 -5.24 12.28
C GLN A 356 20.10 -6.53 11.76
N LEU A 357 18.79 -6.69 11.97
CA LEU A 357 18.04 -7.84 11.47
C LEU A 357 17.99 -7.87 9.93
N SER A 358 17.74 -6.72 9.30
CA SER A 358 17.73 -6.56 7.84
C SER A 358 19.07 -6.96 7.21
N PHE A 359 20.18 -6.48 7.79
CA PHE A 359 21.53 -6.85 7.36
C PHE A 359 21.82 -8.34 7.52
N LEU A 360 21.50 -8.93 8.67
CA LEU A 360 21.70 -10.36 8.91
C LEU A 360 20.83 -11.21 7.97
N TYR A 361 19.63 -10.73 7.61
CA TYR A 361 18.77 -11.39 6.64
C TYR A 361 19.37 -11.33 5.22
N LEU A 362 19.92 -10.19 4.79
CA LEU A 362 20.69 -10.09 3.54
C LEU A 362 21.83 -11.11 3.52
N LEU A 363 22.68 -11.13 4.56
CA LEU A 363 23.79 -12.07 4.65
C LEU A 363 23.33 -13.53 4.53
N LYS A 364 22.28 -13.89 5.25
CA LYS A 364 21.69 -15.24 5.19
C LYS A 364 21.25 -15.58 3.77
N GLN A 365 20.52 -14.69 3.11
CA GLN A 365 20.01 -14.93 1.75
C GLN A 365 21.15 -15.05 0.73
N THR A 366 22.16 -14.17 0.79
CA THR A 366 23.36 -14.26 -0.06
C THR A 366 24.08 -15.59 0.13
N ILE A 367 24.27 -16.01 1.38
CA ILE A 367 24.94 -17.28 1.75
C ILE A 367 24.16 -18.50 1.27
N GLN A 368 22.83 -18.45 1.34
CA GLN A 368 21.96 -19.53 0.89
C GLN A 368 21.97 -19.65 -0.64
N GLN A 369 21.88 -18.53 -1.36
CA GLN A 369 21.88 -18.58 -2.81
C GLN A 369 23.23 -18.93 -3.43
N LEU A 370 24.35 -18.50 -2.83
CA LEU A 370 25.68 -18.90 -3.30
C LEU A 370 25.94 -20.41 -3.10
N GLY A 371 25.28 -21.04 -2.11
CA GLY A 371 25.43 -22.47 -1.85
C GLY A 371 26.90 -22.90 -1.68
N SER A 372 27.34 -23.88 -2.46
CA SER A 372 28.72 -24.36 -2.47
C SER A 372 29.72 -23.47 -3.22
N THR A 373 29.25 -22.42 -3.92
CA THR A 373 30.08 -21.55 -4.77
C THR A 373 30.57 -20.29 -4.05
N ILE A 374 30.57 -20.30 -2.72
CA ILE A 374 30.96 -19.14 -1.91
C ILE A 374 32.43 -18.82 -2.13
N PRO A 375 32.74 -17.62 -2.60
CA PRO A 375 34.12 -17.26 -2.83
C PRO A 375 34.84 -16.94 -1.50
N MET A 376 36.12 -17.32 -1.45
CA MET A 376 36.93 -17.25 -0.24
C MET A 376 37.05 -15.83 0.34
N HIS A 377 37.07 -14.80 -0.51
CA HIS A 377 37.12 -13.42 -0.05
C HIS A 377 35.89 -13.03 0.79
N LEU A 378 34.70 -13.55 0.46
CA LEU A 378 33.48 -13.30 1.23
C LEU A 378 33.59 -13.99 2.61
N VAL A 379 34.12 -15.21 2.64
CA VAL A 379 34.38 -15.94 3.90
C VAL A 379 35.34 -15.15 4.79
N GLN A 380 36.46 -14.70 4.21
CA GLN A 380 37.48 -13.93 4.94
C GLN A 380 36.90 -12.63 5.50
N HIS A 381 36.05 -11.96 4.74
CA HIS A 381 35.41 -10.73 5.17
C HIS A 381 34.42 -10.98 6.32
N LEU A 382 33.51 -11.95 6.15
CA LEU A 382 32.47 -12.30 7.14
C LEU A 382 33.00 -12.90 8.44
N PHE A 383 34.20 -13.48 8.46
CA PHE A 383 34.81 -14.05 9.67
C PHE A 383 36.11 -13.36 10.08
N SER A 384 36.37 -12.17 9.53
CA SER A 384 37.48 -11.33 9.97
C SER A 384 37.30 -10.87 11.43
N VAL A 385 38.38 -10.39 12.04
CA VAL A 385 38.37 -9.88 13.43
C VAL A 385 37.38 -8.72 13.60
N ASN A 386 37.20 -7.92 12.55
CA ASN A 386 36.34 -6.75 12.49
C ASN A 386 34.96 -7.07 11.88
N SER A 387 34.62 -8.36 11.74
CA SER A 387 33.35 -8.76 11.14
C SER A 387 32.15 -8.26 11.94
N PRO A 388 31.14 -7.65 11.26
CA PRO A 388 29.83 -7.37 11.83
C PRO A 388 29.20 -8.55 12.56
N LEU A 389 29.34 -9.76 11.99
CA LEU A 389 28.69 -10.96 12.49
C LEU A 389 29.20 -11.36 13.89
N LYS A 390 30.48 -11.06 14.17
CA LYS A 390 31.10 -11.30 15.48
C LYS A 390 30.56 -10.34 16.54
N GLU A 391 30.24 -9.11 16.18
CA GLU A 391 29.63 -8.14 17.11
C GLU A 391 28.16 -8.50 17.34
N LEU A 392 27.41 -8.75 16.26
CA LEU A 392 25.96 -9.00 16.32
C LEU A 392 25.58 -10.32 17.03
N ARG A 393 26.43 -11.35 17.00
CA ARG A 393 26.19 -12.58 17.79
C ARG A 393 26.24 -12.36 19.31
N MET A 394 26.82 -11.25 19.75
CA MET A 394 26.89 -10.84 21.16
C MET A 394 25.81 -9.80 21.50
N SER A 395 24.87 -9.53 20.60
CA SER A 395 23.80 -8.55 20.81
C SER A 395 22.95 -8.92 22.02
N PRO A 396 22.55 -7.93 22.86
CA PRO A 396 21.65 -8.17 23.97
C PRO A 396 20.24 -8.56 23.49
N GLN A 397 19.89 -8.23 22.24
CA GLN A 397 18.57 -8.51 21.70
C GLN A 397 18.45 -9.93 21.18
N GLN A 398 17.45 -10.66 21.69
CA GLN A 398 17.32 -12.10 21.43
C GLN A 398 17.21 -12.44 19.94
N GLU A 399 16.41 -11.68 19.21
CA GLU A 399 16.17 -11.89 17.79
C GLU A 399 17.43 -11.64 16.94
N VAL A 400 18.27 -10.68 17.34
CA VAL A 400 19.50 -10.35 16.61
C VAL A 400 20.50 -11.48 16.71
N TRP A 401 20.80 -11.99 17.91
CA TRP A 401 21.78 -13.07 18.04
C TRP A 401 21.24 -14.40 17.48
N LYS A 402 19.93 -14.69 17.58
CA LYS A 402 19.30 -15.84 16.89
C LYS A 402 19.49 -15.75 15.38
N GLN A 403 19.23 -14.57 14.80
CA GLN A 403 19.38 -14.36 13.37
C GLN A 403 20.85 -14.47 12.97
N ALA A 404 21.79 -13.95 13.77
CA ALA A 404 23.23 -14.12 13.55
C ALA A 404 23.63 -15.61 13.56
N LEU A 405 23.15 -16.41 14.52
CA LEU A 405 23.36 -17.86 14.51
C LEU A 405 22.77 -18.53 13.27
N SER A 406 21.64 -18.05 12.75
CA SER A 406 21.07 -18.57 11.50
C SER A 406 21.96 -18.33 10.28
N VAL A 407 22.74 -17.24 10.27
CA VAL A 407 23.77 -16.96 9.26
C VAL A 407 24.89 -18.00 9.38
N TYR A 408 25.41 -18.26 10.59
CA TYR A 408 26.39 -19.33 10.84
C TYR A 408 25.87 -20.70 10.40
N HIS A 409 24.63 -21.05 10.75
CA HIS A 409 24.02 -22.32 10.34
C HIS A 409 23.89 -22.45 8.82
N SER A 410 23.48 -21.38 8.13
CA SER A 410 23.40 -21.38 6.67
C SER A 410 24.77 -21.56 6.01
N PHE A 411 25.84 -21.15 6.68
CA PHE A 411 27.20 -21.38 6.22
C PHE A 411 27.67 -22.83 6.47
N LEU A 412 27.34 -23.39 7.63
CA LEU A 412 27.80 -24.73 8.08
C LEU A 412 26.97 -25.90 7.54
N ARG A 413 25.69 -25.70 7.19
CA ARG A 413 24.80 -26.74 6.63
C ARG A 413 25.02 -26.98 5.13
N ARG A 414 26.22 -26.69 4.63
CA ARG A 414 26.59 -26.90 3.24
C ARG A 414 27.16 -28.28 3.01
#